data_AF-A0A0G4ATW1-F1
#
_entry.id   AF-A0A0G4ATW1-F1
#
_cell.length_a   1.000
_cell.length_b   1.000
_cell.length_c   1.000
_cell.angle_alpha   90.00
_cell.angle_beta   90.00
_cell.angle_gamma   90.00
#
_symmetry.space_group_name_H-M   'P 1'
#
loop_
_entity.id
_entity.type
_entity.pdbx_description
1 polymer ?
#
loop_
_entity_poly.entity_id
_entity_poly.type
_entity_poly.pdbx_seq_one_letter_code
_entity_poly.pdbx_strand_id
1 'polypeptide(L)'
;MRALNTIIILVLLTFFCSADTVSHASIPPSVLNPRPTGKPIQKAYKASPLIAITTCYYKTVRGQSRYATGSYRGDIRLNGTGTTYSGKKVRIGHLAADLRYHSIGTQFHIFIDGKDRGIWTVEDKGSAIKGPRRFDLFVGEGDTGRKIAQSWGRGKGHMVKMYRINRVGRNV
;
A
#
# COMPACT_ATOMS: atom_id res chain seq x y z
N MET A 1 -6.90 31.06 65.09
CA MET A 1 -5.66 30.90 64.30
C MET A 1 -5.44 29.43 63.97
N ARG A 2 -5.81 29.00 62.76
CA ARG A 2 -5.38 27.71 62.18
C ARG A 2 -5.15 27.94 60.69
N ALA A 3 -3.89 27.90 60.28
CA ALA A 3 -3.46 28.08 58.90
C ALA A 3 -3.86 26.85 58.09
N LEU A 4 -4.65 27.05 57.03
CA LEU A 4 -4.94 26.03 56.04
C LEU A 4 -3.74 26.00 55.06
N ASN A 5 -2.92 24.96 55.15
CA ASN A 5 -1.83 24.73 54.22
C ASN A 5 -2.39 24.29 52.86
N THR A 6 -2.39 25.20 51.89
CA THR A 6 -2.72 24.92 50.49
C THR A 6 -1.58 24.14 49.85
N ILE A 7 -1.74 22.82 49.69
CA ILE A 7 -0.83 21.98 48.90
C ILE A 7 -1.15 22.21 47.42
N ILE A 8 -0.25 22.90 46.71
CA ILE A 8 -0.28 23.01 45.26
C ILE A 8 0.25 21.69 44.68
N ILE A 9 -0.65 20.85 44.17
CA ILE A 9 -0.29 19.63 43.42
C ILE A 9 0.01 20.05 41.98
N LEU A 10 1.30 20.13 41.64
CA LEU A 10 1.79 20.30 40.28
C LEU A 10 1.73 18.95 39.56
N VAL A 11 0.64 18.68 38.84
CA VAL A 11 0.53 17.49 37.98
C VAL A 11 1.35 17.76 36.70
N LEU A 12 2.60 17.31 36.68
CA LEU A 12 3.40 17.21 35.46
C LEU A 12 2.81 16.10 34.59
N LEU A 13 1.92 16.46 33.66
CA LEU A 13 1.41 15.56 32.64
C LEU A 13 2.51 15.36 31.58
N THR A 14 3.43 14.44 31.84
CA THR A 14 4.32 13.94 30.79
C THR A 14 3.49 13.11 29.83
N PHE A 15 3.00 13.77 28.78
CA PHE A 15 2.58 13.05 27.57
C PHE A 15 3.82 12.32 27.05
N PHE A 16 3.91 11.03 27.38
CA PHE A 16 4.73 10.08 26.67
C PHE A 16 4.33 10.19 25.20
N CYS A 17 5.16 10.89 24.44
CA CYS A 17 5.17 10.81 22.99
C CYS A 17 5.65 9.39 22.66
N SER A 18 4.75 8.41 22.75
CA SER A 18 4.95 7.18 22.00
C SER A 18 4.94 7.62 20.56
N ALA A 19 6.11 7.71 19.95
CA ALA A 19 6.19 7.64 18.52
C ALA A 19 5.42 6.40 18.14
N ASP A 20 4.23 6.58 17.57
CA ASP A 20 3.46 5.54 16.91
C ASP A 20 4.34 5.04 15.76
N THR A 21 5.32 4.19 16.08
CA THR A 21 5.90 3.23 15.16
C THR A 21 4.83 2.18 14.93
N VAL A 22 3.74 2.60 14.27
CA VAL A 22 2.81 1.68 13.64
C VAL A 22 3.62 1.02 12.54
N SER A 23 4.29 -0.07 12.89
CA SER A 23 4.89 -0.97 11.91
C SER A 23 3.84 -1.19 10.83
N HIS A 24 4.17 -0.94 9.56
CA HIS A 24 3.26 -1.16 8.42
C HIS A 24 2.99 -2.66 8.16
N ALA A 25 3.17 -3.49 9.20
CA ALA A 25 3.04 -4.93 9.28
C ALA A 25 1.63 -5.49 9.10
N SER A 26 0.66 -4.69 8.63
CA SER A 26 -0.74 -5.14 8.54
C SER A 26 -1.17 -5.70 7.18
N ILE A 27 -0.26 -5.94 6.22
CA ILE A 27 -0.59 -6.89 5.15
C ILE A 27 -0.43 -8.30 5.76
N PRO A 28 -1.51 -9.04 6.06
CA PRO A 28 -1.40 -10.34 6.72
C PRO A 28 -0.69 -11.35 5.79
N PRO A 29 0.13 -12.28 6.34
CA PRO A 29 0.80 -13.33 5.56
C PRO A 29 -0.12 -14.11 4.61
N SER A 30 -1.40 -14.27 4.98
CA SER A 30 -2.40 -14.95 4.15
C SER A 30 -2.73 -14.23 2.84
N VAL A 31 -2.55 -12.91 2.79
CA VAL A 31 -2.70 -12.07 1.60
C VAL A 31 -1.40 -12.09 0.76
N LEU A 32 -0.28 -12.55 1.32
CA LEU A 32 1.09 -12.42 0.82
C LEU A 32 1.66 -13.65 0.11
N ASN A 33 0.85 -14.68 -0.15
CA ASN A 33 1.30 -15.88 -0.85
C ASN A 33 0.78 -15.95 -2.30
N PRO A 34 1.21 -15.08 -3.23
CA PRO A 34 1.19 -15.47 -4.63
C PRO A 34 2.19 -16.63 -4.76
N ARG A 35 1.68 -17.81 -5.11
CA ARG A 35 2.47 -19.03 -5.36
C ARG A 35 3.79 -18.64 -6.07
N PRO A 36 4.98 -18.93 -5.50
CA PRO A 36 6.23 -18.65 -6.18
C PRO A 36 6.29 -19.60 -7.38
N THR A 37 5.96 -19.08 -8.57
CA THR A 37 5.99 -19.87 -9.81
C THR A 37 7.41 -19.97 -10.37
N GLY A 38 8.44 -19.75 -9.56
CA GLY A 38 9.83 -19.86 -9.99
C GLY A 38 10.82 -19.88 -8.83
N LYS A 39 12.00 -20.44 -9.12
CA LYS A 39 13.19 -20.41 -8.26
C LYS A 39 13.41 -19.00 -7.68
N PRO A 40 13.98 -18.87 -6.47
CA PRO A 40 14.31 -17.57 -5.89
C PRO A 40 15.13 -16.76 -6.90
N ILE A 41 14.58 -15.64 -7.37
CA ILE A 41 15.25 -14.74 -8.31
C ILE A 41 16.27 -13.93 -7.49
N GLN A 42 17.32 -14.59 -7.00
CA GLN A 42 18.46 -13.91 -6.39
C GLN A 42 19.38 -13.26 -7.44
N LYS A 43 19.07 -13.37 -8.75
CA LYS A 43 20.07 -13.14 -9.81
C LYS A 43 19.72 -12.20 -10.98
N ALA A 44 18.71 -11.32 -10.89
CA ALA A 44 18.31 -10.51 -12.08
C ALA A 44 18.00 -9.01 -11.86
N TYR A 45 18.38 -8.39 -10.74
CA TYR A 45 18.26 -6.93 -10.61
C TYR A 45 19.54 -6.25 -11.08
N LYS A 46 19.66 -6.00 -12.38
CA LYS A 46 20.78 -5.17 -12.91
C LYS A 46 20.64 -3.68 -12.57
N ALA A 47 19.45 -3.22 -12.19
CA ALA A 47 19.15 -1.81 -11.96
C ALA A 47 19.09 -1.48 -10.46
N SER A 48 19.57 -0.28 -10.10
CA SER A 48 19.38 0.32 -8.79
C SER A 48 17.91 0.30 -8.39
N PRO A 49 17.61 0.13 -7.09
CA PRO A 49 16.23 0.14 -6.61
C PRO A 49 15.53 1.45 -6.95
N LEU A 50 14.29 1.35 -7.41
CA LEU A 50 13.36 2.47 -7.47
C LEU A 50 12.81 2.70 -6.06
N ILE A 51 13.08 3.87 -5.48
CA ILE A 51 12.42 4.30 -4.26
C ILE A 51 11.08 4.92 -4.65
N ALA A 52 10.02 4.14 -4.49
CA ALA A 52 8.66 4.48 -4.86
C ALA A 52 7.93 5.18 -3.71
N ILE A 53 7.13 6.18 -4.03
CA ILE A 53 6.16 6.82 -3.15
C ILE A 53 4.82 6.14 -3.36
N THR A 54 4.34 5.42 -2.36
CA THR A 54 3.31 4.40 -2.52
C THR A 54 2.14 4.64 -1.58
N THR A 55 0.93 4.45 -2.08
CA THR A 55 -0.28 4.36 -1.27
C THR A 55 -0.92 3.00 -1.47
N CYS A 56 -2.08 2.78 -0.85
CA CYS A 56 -2.88 1.60 -1.10
C CYS A 56 -4.31 1.96 -1.47
N TYR A 57 -4.90 1.11 -2.31
CA TYR A 57 -6.32 1.09 -2.61
C TYR A 57 -6.90 -0.31 -2.41
N TYR A 58 -8.22 -0.39 -2.33
CA TYR A 58 -8.92 -1.63 -2.02
C TYR A 58 -10.22 -1.74 -2.80
N LYS A 59 -10.71 -2.96 -3.02
CA LYS A 59 -11.99 -3.17 -3.71
C LYS A 59 -13.14 -2.98 -2.72
N THR A 60 -13.99 -2.01 -2.99
CA THR A 60 -15.20 -1.75 -2.21
C THR A 60 -16.22 -2.86 -2.40
N VAL A 61 -16.87 -3.28 -1.31
CA VAL A 61 -17.94 -4.28 -1.30
C VAL A 61 -19.20 -3.63 -0.74
N ARG A 62 -20.34 -3.85 -1.40
CA ARG A 62 -21.63 -3.34 -0.91
C ARG A 62 -21.95 -3.99 0.44
N GLY A 63 -22.35 -3.17 1.41
CA GLY A 63 -22.71 -3.64 2.75
C GLY A 63 -21.54 -3.81 3.71
N GLN A 64 -20.31 -3.42 3.34
CA GLN A 64 -19.21 -3.35 4.30
C GLN A 64 -19.54 -2.39 5.45
N SER A 65 -19.02 -2.68 6.64
CA SER A 65 -19.38 -1.97 7.88
C SER A 65 -19.05 -0.48 7.84
N ARG A 66 -17.96 -0.10 7.15
CA ARG A 66 -17.58 1.31 6.96
C ARG A 66 -16.99 1.54 5.57
N TYR A 67 -17.24 2.72 5.02
CA TYR A 67 -16.62 3.21 3.78
C TYR A 67 -15.57 4.27 4.08
N ALA A 68 -14.48 4.30 3.32
CA ALA A 68 -13.38 5.26 3.51
C ALA A 68 -13.80 6.71 3.23
N THR A 69 -14.82 6.90 2.38
CA THR A 69 -15.44 8.17 2.04
C THR A 69 -16.80 8.39 2.72
N GLY A 70 -17.24 7.44 3.55
CA GLY A 70 -18.57 7.46 4.17
C GLY A 70 -19.71 6.92 3.31
N SER A 71 -19.49 6.58 2.03
CA SER A 71 -20.52 5.93 1.21
C SER A 71 -19.96 4.92 0.21
N TYR A 72 -20.77 3.92 -0.16
CA TYR A 72 -20.43 2.96 -1.22
C TYR A 72 -20.08 3.66 -2.54
N ARG A 73 -20.91 4.62 -2.98
CA ARG A 73 -20.67 5.35 -4.23
C ARG A 73 -19.40 6.19 -4.18
N GLY A 74 -19.08 6.79 -3.03
CA GLY A 74 -17.84 7.53 -2.85
C GLY A 74 -16.61 6.64 -2.94
N ASP A 75 -16.67 5.45 -2.34
CA ASP A 75 -15.56 4.51 -2.38
C ASP A 75 -15.36 3.88 -3.76
N ILE A 76 -16.43 3.67 -4.54
CA ILE A 76 -16.33 3.28 -5.94
C ILE A 76 -15.65 4.37 -6.78
N ARG A 77 -15.92 5.65 -6.53
CA ARG A 77 -15.22 6.75 -7.21
C ARG A 77 -13.74 6.83 -6.81
N LEU A 78 -13.44 6.55 -5.55
CA LEU A 78 -12.08 6.64 -5.01
C LEU A 78 -11.21 5.45 -5.43
N ASN A 79 -11.70 4.22 -5.28
CA ASN A 79 -10.92 3.00 -5.44
C ASN A 79 -11.26 2.20 -6.71
N GLY A 80 -12.30 2.59 -7.44
CA GLY A 80 -12.80 1.87 -8.61
C GLY A 80 -13.74 0.72 -8.26
N THR A 81 -14.12 -0.03 -9.29
CA THR A 81 -15.11 -1.13 -9.22
C THR A 81 -14.49 -2.51 -9.00
N GLY A 82 -13.17 -2.57 -8.82
CA GLY A 82 -12.42 -3.84 -8.75
C GLY A 82 -12.10 -4.46 -10.12
N THR A 83 -12.31 -3.71 -11.21
CA THR A 83 -11.77 -4.05 -12.53
C THR A 83 -10.65 -3.05 -12.84
N THR A 84 -9.46 -3.55 -13.14
CA THR A 84 -8.28 -2.72 -13.42
C THR A 84 -8.38 -2.08 -14.79
N TYR A 85 -7.53 -1.09 -15.07
CA TYR A 85 -7.42 -0.48 -16.40
C TYR A 85 -7.18 -1.50 -17.53
N SER A 86 -6.41 -2.56 -17.27
CA SER A 86 -6.18 -3.65 -18.24
C SER A 86 -7.38 -4.58 -18.46
N GLY A 87 -8.51 -4.33 -17.79
CA GLY A 87 -9.74 -5.13 -17.88
C GLY A 87 -9.78 -6.36 -16.97
N LYS A 88 -8.74 -6.61 -16.17
CA LYS A 88 -8.69 -7.77 -15.26
C LYS A 88 -9.44 -7.49 -13.97
N LYS A 89 -9.93 -8.55 -13.31
CA LYS A 89 -10.33 -8.44 -11.91
C LYS A 89 -9.09 -8.21 -11.05
N VAL A 90 -9.17 -7.20 -10.20
CA VAL A 90 -8.06 -6.82 -9.33
C VAL A 90 -7.80 -7.92 -8.28
N ARG A 91 -6.53 -8.16 -7.98
CA ARG A 91 -6.08 -9.11 -6.97
C ARG A 91 -4.75 -8.64 -6.38
N ILE A 92 -4.34 -9.24 -5.27
CA ILE A 92 -3.04 -8.96 -4.67
C ILE A 92 -1.93 -9.28 -5.67
N GLY A 93 -0.89 -8.44 -5.69
CA GLY A 93 0.13 -8.45 -6.73
C GLY A 93 -0.23 -7.57 -7.94
N HIS A 94 -1.39 -6.88 -7.94
CA HIS A 94 -1.68 -5.81 -8.90
C HIS A 94 -1.38 -4.45 -8.26
N LEU A 95 -0.87 -3.52 -9.08
CA LEU A 95 -0.67 -2.14 -8.68
C LEU A 95 -1.08 -1.16 -9.78
N ALA A 96 -1.37 0.07 -9.36
CA ALA A 96 -1.58 1.19 -10.26
C ALA A 96 -0.30 2.02 -10.43
N ALA A 97 -0.06 2.53 -11.63
CA ALA A 97 1.06 3.41 -11.93
C ALA A 97 0.67 4.49 -12.95
N ASP A 98 1.57 5.44 -13.16
CA ASP A 98 1.49 6.34 -14.31
C ASP A 98 1.95 5.61 -15.59
N LEU A 99 1.00 5.33 -16.48
CA LEU A 99 1.24 4.53 -17.69
C LEU A 99 2.17 5.18 -18.71
N ARG A 100 2.46 6.49 -18.57
CA ARG A 100 3.49 7.17 -19.38
C ARG A 100 4.90 6.69 -19.06
N TYR A 101 5.11 6.18 -17.85
CA TYR A 101 6.42 5.70 -17.36
C TYR A 101 6.46 4.18 -17.24
N HIS A 102 5.35 3.58 -16.79
CA HIS A 102 5.26 2.14 -16.53
C HIS A 102 4.05 1.56 -17.23
N SER A 103 4.27 0.95 -18.40
CA SER A 103 3.20 0.33 -19.18
C SER A 103 2.58 -0.86 -18.44
N ILE A 104 1.32 -1.17 -18.79
CA ILE A 104 0.63 -2.37 -18.33
C ILE A 104 1.49 -3.62 -18.57
N GLY A 105 1.53 -4.51 -17.59
CA GLY A 105 2.36 -5.71 -17.60
C GLY A 105 3.79 -5.49 -17.12
N THR A 106 4.23 -4.25 -16.85
CA THR A 106 5.51 -4.01 -16.17
C THR A 106 5.48 -4.68 -14.80
N GLN A 107 6.55 -5.39 -14.45
CA GLN A 107 6.64 -6.12 -13.18
C GLN A 107 7.71 -5.54 -12.28
N PHE A 108 7.43 -5.55 -10.98
CA PHE A 108 8.33 -5.10 -9.93
C PHE A 108 8.42 -6.15 -8.83
N HIS A 109 9.62 -6.44 -8.35
CA HIS A 109 9.79 -7.09 -7.06
C HIS A 109 9.72 -6.02 -5.97
N ILE A 110 8.82 -6.18 -5.01
CA ILE A 110 8.53 -5.18 -3.98
C ILE A 110 9.07 -5.60 -2.62
N PHE A 111 9.72 -4.65 -1.93
CA PHE A 111 10.13 -4.76 -0.54
C PHE A 111 9.51 -3.63 0.28
N ILE A 112 8.77 -3.99 1.33
CA ILE A 112 8.11 -3.03 2.25
C ILE A 112 8.71 -3.27 3.63
N ASP A 113 9.28 -2.23 4.24
CA ASP A 113 9.98 -2.30 5.53
C ASP A 113 11.04 -3.41 5.57
N GLY A 114 11.79 -3.57 4.48
CA GLY A 114 12.83 -4.61 4.34
C GLY A 114 12.30 -6.03 4.13
N LYS A 115 10.98 -6.25 4.14
CA LYS A 115 10.37 -7.56 3.92
C LYS A 115 10.00 -7.76 2.45
N ASP A 116 10.34 -8.93 1.91
CA ASP A 116 9.96 -9.38 0.57
C ASP A 116 8.43 -9.52 0.46
N ARG A 117 7.84 -8.94 -0.59
CA ARG A 117 6.41 -8.97 -0.91
C ARG A 117 6.11 -9.55 -2.28
N GLY A 118 7.09 -10.17 -2.92
CA GLY A 118 6.98 -10.84 -4.20
C GLY A 118 6.80 -9.89 -5.39
N ILE A 119 6.37 -10.47 -6.51
CA ILE A 119 6.25 -9.78 -7.79
C ILE A 119 4.86 -9.14 -7.91
N TRP A 120 4.86 -7.85 -8.23
CA TRP A 120 3.67 -7.08 -8.52
C TRP A 120 3.68 -6.59 -9.96
N THR A 121 2.51 -6.50 -10.57
CA THR A 121 2.34 -6.15 -11.99
C THR A 121 1.50 -4.87 -12.10
N VAL A 122 1.94 -3.96 -12.97
CA VAL A 122 1.14 -2.79 -13.35
C VAL A 122 -0.05 -3.28 -14.17
N GLU A 123 -1.24 -3.17 -13.60
CA GLU A 123 -2.49 -3.58 -14.27
C GLU A 123 -3.51 -2.43 -14.29
N ASP A 124 -3.25 -1.38 -13.50
CA ASP A 124 -4.21 -0.31 -13.27
C ASP A 124 -3.58 1.10 -13.37
N LYS A 125 -4.44 2.13 -13.33
CA LYS A 125 -4.06 3.53 -13.28
C LYS A 125 -4.94 4.31 -12.31
N GLY A 126 -4.40 5.39 -11.75
CA GLY A 126 -5.17 6.34 -10.94
C GLY A 126 -5.02 7.77 -11.44
N SER A 127 -6.05 8.61 -11.22
CA SER A 127 -5.98 10.05 -11.53
C SER A 127 -4.93 10.77 -10.66
N ALA A 128 -4.77 10.35 -9.40
CA ALA A 128 -3.77 10.87 -8.47
C ALA A 128 -2.40 10.17 -8.55
N ILE A 129 -2.28 9.09 -9.35
CA ILE A 129 -1.06 8.31 -9.48
C ILE A 129 -0.28 8.83 -10.68
N LYS A 130 0.63 9.77 -10.43
CA LYS A 130 1.37 10.53 -11.47
C LYS A 130 2.86 10.57 -11.20
N GLY A 131 3.64 10.45 -12.28
CA GLY A 131 5.10 10.48 -12.27
C GLY A 131 5.75 9.09 -12.16
N PRO A 132 7.08 9.02 -12.36
CA PRO A 132 7.82 7.76 -12.49
C PRO A 132 7.95 6.98 -11.18
N ARG A 133 7.69 7.60 -10.02
CA ARG A 133 7.89 6.99 -8.70
C ARG A 133 6.61 6.83 -7.90
N ARG A 134 5.43 7.14 -8.46
CA ARG A 134 4.16 7.10 -7.74
C ARG A 134 3.38 5.84 -8.07
N PHE A 135 3.02 5.06 -7.06
CA PHE A 135 2.31 3.79 -7.22
C PHE A 135 1.19 3.60 -6.20
N ASP A 136 0.19 2.78 -6.52
CA ASP A 136 -0.88 2.41 -5.60
C ASP A 136 -1.02 0.90 -5.53
N LEU A 137 -0.80 0.30 -4.36
CA LEU A 137 -0.86 -1.15 -4.19
C LEU A 137 -2.28 -1.59 -3.89
N PHE A 138 -2.76 -2.62 -4.58
CA PHE A 138 -4.01 -3.26 -4.19
C PHE A 138 -3.78 -4.15 -2.96
N VAL A 139 -4.55 -3.91 -1.90
CA VAL A 139 -4.36 -4.61 -0.59
C VAL A 139 -5.53 -5.49 -0.18
N GLY A 140 -6.54 -5.65 -1.02
CA GLY A 140 -7.66 -6.56 -0.77
C GLY A 140 -9.01 -5.87 -0.90
N GLU A 141 -10.02 -6.40 -0.21
CA GLU A 141 -11.41 -5.99 -0.39
C GLU A 141 -12.17 -5.78 0.90
N GLY A 142 -13.29 -5.06 0.80
CA GLY A 142 -14.21 -4.77 1.91
C GLY A 142 -13.52 -4.13 3.10
N ASP A 143 -13.96 -4.47 4.31
CA ASP A 143 -13.42 -3.89 5.54
C ASP A 143 -11.96 -4.23 5.80
N THR A 144 -11.51 -5.42 5.42
CA THR A 144 -10.11 -5.83 5.59
C THR A 144 -9.21 -4.97 4.71
N GLY A 145 -9.53 -4.89 3.41
CA GLY A 145 -8.78 -4.04 2.48
C GLY A 145 -8.81 -2.57 2.88
N ARG A 146 -9.96 -2.06 3.32
CA ARG A 146 -10.11 -0.69 3.84
C ARG A 146 -9.17 -0.41 5.00
N LYS A 147 -9.16 -1.28 6.02
CA LYS A 147 -8.33 -1.12 7.22
C LYS A 147 -6.85 -1.07 6.86
N ILE A 148 -6.40 -1.95 5.95
CA ILE A 148 -5.02 -1.97 5.47
C ILE A 148 -4.70 -0.69 4.68
N ALA A 149 -5.57 -0.28 3.75
CA ALA A 149 -5.34 0.93 2.96
C ALA A 149 -5.27 2.19 3.84
N GLN A 150 -6.06 2.25 4.91
CA GLN A 150 -6.05 3.36 5.86
C GLN A 150 -4.85 3.35 6.81
N SER A 151 -4.27 2.19 7.13
CA SER A 151 -3.06 2.12 7.97
C SER A 151 -1.83 2.70 7.27
N TRP A 152 -1.87 2.80 5.94
CA TRP A 152 -0.89 3.51 5.12
C TRP A 152 -1.15 5.02 5.08
N GLY A 153 -2.15 5.55 5.80
CA GLY A 153 -2.43 6.98 5.83
C GLY A 153 -3.01 7.53 4.53
N ARG A 154 -3.82 8.58 4.66
CA ARG A 154 -4.40 9.29 3.51
C ARG A 154 -3.40 10.33 3.01
N GLY A 155 -3.01 10.26 1.74
CA GLY A 155 -2.23 11.31 1.06
C GLY A 155 -0.74 11.39 1.40
N LYS A 156 -0.28 10.77 2.50
CA LYS A 156 1.15 10.60 2.80
C LYS A 156 1.61 9.30 2.15
N GLY A 157 2.33 9.40 1.03
CA GLY A 157 2.88 8.21 0.38
C GLY A 157 4.03 7.61 1.17
N HIS A 158 4.11 6.27 1.18
CA HIS A 158 5.15 5.47 1.82
C HIS A 158 6.30 5.18 0.89
N MET A 159 7.52 5.26 1.40
CA MET A 159 8.70 4.88 0.65
C MET A 159 8.81 3.36 0.59
N VAL A 160 8.71 2.82 -0.62
CA VAL A 160 8.78 1.38 -0.90
C VAL A 160 9.94 1.12 -1.86
N LYS A 161 10.74 0.10 -1.58
CA LYS A 161 11.83 -0.29 -2.45
C LYS A 161 11.30 -1.26 -3.51
N MET A 162 11.45 -0.89 -4.78
CA MET A 162 10.97 -1.68 -5.91
C MET A 162 12.09 -1.95 -6.90
N TYR A 163 12.15 -3.16 -7.43
CA TYR A 163 13.08 -3.51 -8.48
C TYR A 163 12.31 -3.88 -9.74
N ARG A 164 12.49 -3.12 -10.81
CA ARG A 164 11.88 -3.44 -12.11
C ARG A 164 12.45 -4.76 -12.61
N ILE A 165 11.57 -5.68 -12.98
CA ILE A 165 11.93 -6.96 -13.58
C ILE A 165 11.99 -6.73 -15.08
N ASN A 166 13.20 -6.74 -15.63
CA ASN A 166 13.38 -6.85 -17.06
C ASN A 166 13.05 -8.30 -17.42
N ARG A 167 12.09 -8.52 -18.33
CA ARG A 167 11.98 -9.82 -18.97
C ARG A 167 13.31 -10.07 -19.66
N VAL A 168 14.11 -11.00 -19.13
CA VAL A 168 15.18 -11.63 -19.91
C VAL A 168 14.48 -12.15 -21.17
N GLY A 169 15.00 -11.75 -22.33
CA GLY A 169 14.35 -11.99 -23.62
C GLY A 169 13.80 -13.41 -23.68
N ARG A 170 12.52 -13.54 -24.04
CA ARG A 170 12.10 -14.80 -24.63
C ARG A 170 12.89 -14.87 -25.92
N ASN A 171 13.83 -15.81 -26.00
CA ASN A 171 14.31 -16.27 -27.29
C ASN A 171 13.05 -16.69 -28.06
N VAL A 172 12.69 -15.89 -29.06
CA VAL A 172 11.82 -16.31 -30.15
C VAL A 172 12.57 -17.32 -31.00
#